data_AF-A0A562KUU5-F1
#
_entry.id   AF-A0A562KUU5-F1
#
_cell.length_a   1.000
_cell.length_b   1.000
_cell.length_c   1.000
_cell.angle_alpha   90.00
_cell.angle_beta   90.00
_cell.angle_gamma   90.00
#
_symmetry.space_group_name_H-M   'P 1'
#
loop_
_entity.id
_entity.type
_entity.pdbx_description
1 polymer ?
#
loop_
_entity_poly.entity_id
_entity_poly.type
_entity_poly.pdbx_seq_one_letter_code
_entity_poly.pdbx_strand_id
1 'polypeptide(L)'
;MSVCTFGLYQVYWFYRNWHYVKHREHSRISPPWRSVLGVFFCYPLLHRIAATARENGVAAPPAIIAVAWIVTGLMSYLPEPYLLLSFGAVVFLVPVQRAANAINAGLAPAHDRNVGFSGWNIAALVFGGSLFALSAIGVLIGSQQR
;
A
#
# COMPACT_ATOMS: atom_id res chain seq x y z
N MET A 1 7.95 4.71 -3.11
CA MET A 1 7.19 4.33 -4.34
C MET A 1 5.77 4.83 -4.30
N SER A 2 4.91 4.42 -3.34
CA SER A 2 3.50 4.84 -3.28
C SER A 2 3.25 6.35 -3.42
N VAL A 3 3.99 7.18 -2.68
CA VAL A 3 3.88 8.65 -2.75
C VAL A 3 4.30 9.16 -4.13
N CYS A 4 5.47 8.74 -4.61
CA CYS A 4 6.02 9.15 -5.91
C CYS A 4 5.14 8.72 -7.09
N THR A 5 4.40 7.62 -6.96
CA THR A 5 3.46 7.15 -7.99
C THR A 5 2.03 7.65 -7.77
N PHE A 6 1.83 8.63 -6.90
CA PHE A 6 0.50 9.18 -6.56
C PHE A 6 -0.54 8.10 -6.20
N GLY A 7 -0.13 7.11 -5.41
CA GLY A 7 -1.00 6.02 -4.97
C GLY A 7 -1.12 4.82 -5.93
N LEU A 8 -0.69 4.92 -7.20
CA LEU A 8 -0.79 3.82 -8.18
C LEU A 8 -0.06 2.55 -7.72
N TYR A 9 1.11 2.70 -7.08
CA TYR A 9 1.83 1.55 -6.53
C TYR A 9 1.04 0.83 -5.44
N GLN A 10 0.17 1.52 -4.67
CA GLN A 10 -0.69 0.84 -3.69
C GLN A 10 -1.69 -0.08 -4.38
N VAL A 11 -2.32 0.39 -5.47
CA VAL A 11 -3.24 -0.43 -6.28
C VAL A 11 -2.53 -1.65 -6.85
N TYR A 12 -1.32 -1.45 -7.40
CA TYR A 12 -0.47 -2.54 -7.86
C TYR A 12 -0.14 -3.54 -6.73
N TRP A 13 0.19 -3.03 -5.55
CA TRP A 13 0.48 -3.83 -4.37
C TRP A 13 -0.72 -4.69 -3.95
N PHE A 14 -1.92 -4.11 -3.90
CA PHE A 14 -3.15 -4.87 -3.66
C PHE A 14 -3.36 -5.96 -4.71
N TYR A 15 -3.13 -5.64 -6.00
CA TYR A 15 -3.26 -6.59 -7.09
C TYR A 15 -2.34 -7.78 -6.92
N ARG A 16 -1.06 -7.54 -6.63
CA ARG A 16 -0.08 -8.61 -6.42
C ARG A 16 -0.49 -9.50 -5.25
N ASN A 17 -0.89 -8.94 -4.12
CA ASN A 17 -1.30 -9.72 -2.96
C ASN A 17 -2.59 -10.52 -3.21
N TRP A 18 -3.59 -9.93 -3.86
CA TRP A 18 -4.81 -10.65 -4.26
C TRP A 18 -4.53 -11.74 -5.30
N HIS A 19 -3.57 -11.51 -6.19
CA HIS A 19 -3.11 -12.52 -7.13
C HIS A 19 -2.49 -13.71 -6.41
N TYR A 20 -1.63 -13.49 -5.42
CA TYR A 20 -1.07 -14.58 -4.60
C TYR A 20 -2.16 -15.34 -3.82
N VAL A 21 -3.08 -14.61 -3.17
CA VAL A 21 -4.22 -15.23 -2.47
C VAL A 21 -5.03 -16.12 -3.42
N LYS A 22 -5.35 -15.62 -4.62
CA LYS A 22 -6.07 -16.39 -5.64
C LYS A 22 -5.37 -17.71 -5.99
N HIS A 23 -4.04 -17.67 -6.16
CA HIS A 23 -3.26 -18.85 -6.52
C HIS A 23 -3.17 -19.85 -5.37
N ARG A 24 -2.93 -19.37 -4.14
CA ARG A 24 -2.82 -20.22 -2.94
C ARG A 24 -4.14 -20.92 -2.61
N GLU A 25 -5.26 -20.19 -2.71
CA GLU A 25 -6.57 -20.69 -2.28
C GLU A 25 -7.41 -21.27 -3.43
N HIS A 26 -6.88 -21.30 -4.65
CA HIS A 26 -7.59 -21.73 -5.87
C HIS A 26 -8.98 -21.09 -6.04
N SER A 27 -9.17 -19.86 -5.54
CA SER A 27 -10.48 -19.21 -5.48
C SER A 27 -10.85 -18.55 -6.82
N ARG A 28 -12.14 -18.52 -7.14
CA ARG A 28 -12.67 -17.75 -8.29
C ARG A 28 -12.82 -16.26 -7.97
N ILE A 29 -11.75 -15.61 -7.52
CA ILE A 29 -11.71 -14.17 -7.29
C ILE A 29 -11.05 -13.43 -8.46
N SER A 30 -11.40 -12.14 -8.62
CA SER A 30 -10.77 -11.22 -9.57
C SER A 30 -9.84 -10.24 -8.83
N PRO A 31 -8.50 -10.43 -8.89
CA PRO A 31 -7.54 -9.53 -8.26
C PRO A 31 -7.65 -8.06 -8.70
N PRO A 32 -7.86 -7.72 -9.99
CA PRO A 32 -7.97 -6.33 -10.43
C PRO A 32 -9.12 -5.58 -9.74
N TRP A 33 -10.32 -6.16 -9.74
CA TRP A 33 -11.49 -5.56 -9.07
C TRP A 33 -11.33 -5.44 -7.58
N ARG A 34 -10.73 -6.42 -6.91
CA ARG A 34 -10.45 -6.31 -5.47
C ARG A 34 -9.41 -5.24 -5.14
N SER A 35 -8.59 -4.85 -6.11
CA SER A 35 -7.54 -3.83 -5.93
C SER A 35 -8.07 -2.42 -6.16
N VAL A 36 -8.89 -2.24 -7.19
CA VAL A 36 -9.58 -0.96 -7.45
C VAL A 36 -10.61 -0.69 -6.35
N LEU A 37 -11.34 -1.70 -5.91
CA LEU A 37 -12.28 -1.63 -4.78
C LEU A 37 -11.56 -1.85 -3.43
N GLY A 38 -10.33 -1.35 -3.31
CA GLY A 38 -9.45 -1.58 -2.17
C GLY A 38 -10.09 -1.23 -0.83
N VAL A 39 -10.95 -0.22 -0.76
CA VAL A 39 -11.69 0.16 0.47
C VAL A 39 -12.52 -1.01 1.02
N PHE A 40 -13.21 -1.77 0.17
CA PHE A 40 -14.03 -2.91 0.58
C PHE A 40 -13.21 -4.16 0.85
N PHE A 41 -12.10 -4.33 0.12
CA PHE A 41 -11.31 -5.55 0.12
C PHE A 41 -10.01 -5.45 0.92
N CYS A 42 -9.69 -4.30 1.51
CA CYS A 42 -8.49 -4.11 2.34
C CYS A 42 -8.53 -5.06 3.54
N TYR A 43 -9.56 -4.97 4.39
CA TYR A 43 -9.65 -5.82 5.57
C TYR A 43 -9.60 -7.33 5.27
N PRO A 44 -10.38 -7.88 4.31
CA PRO A 44 -10.28 -9.29 3.93
C PRO A 44 -8.87 -9.71 3.50
N LEU A 45 -8.14 -8.84 2.80
CA LEU A 45 -6.75 -9.13 2.41
C LEU A 45 -5.83 -9.17 3.63
N LEU A 46 -5.88 -8.13 4.46
CA LEU A 46 -5.05 -8.02 5.65
C LEU A 46 -5.29 -9.18 6.61
N HIS A 47 -6.55 -9.59 6.75
CA HIS A 47 -6.95 -10.72 7.59
C HIS A 47 -6.30 -12.03 7.10
N ARG A 48 -6.31 -12.30 5.78
CA ARG A 48 -5.68 -13.50 5.21
C ARG A 48 -4.17 -13.50 5.38
N ILE A 49 -3.52 -12.35 5.15
CA ILE A 49 -2.09 -12.20 5.36
C ILE A 49 -1.76 -12.45 6.83
N ALA A 50 -2.51 -11.88 7.78
CA ALA A 50 -2.27 -12.06 9.20
C ALA A 50 -2.60 -13.47 9.71
N ALA A 51 -3.63 -14.13 9.18
CA ALA A 51 -3.92 -15.53 9.49
C ALA A 51 -2.74 -16.43 9.09
N THR A 52 -2.22 -16.22 7.88
CA THR A 52 -1.02 -16.89 7.38
C THR A 52 0.23 -16.52 8.18
N ALA A 53 0.34 -15.27 8.62
CA ALA A 53 1.49 -14.79 9.39
C ALA A 53 1.50 -15.34 10.83
N ARG A 54 0.32 -15.54 11.45
CA ARG A 54 0.20 -16.19 12.77
C ARG A 54 0.68 -17.64 12.74
N GLU A 55 0.35 -18.37 11.68
CA GLU A 55 0.90 -19.71 11.43
C GLU A 55 2.44 -19.68 11.35
N ASN A 56 3.03 -18.52 11.02
CA ASN A 56 4.47 -18.29 10.87
C ASN A 56 5.08 -17.37 11.96
N GLY A 57 4.36 -17.07 13.07
CA GLY A 57 4.91 -16.35 14.24
C GLY A 57 4.93 -14.81 14.21
N VAL A 58 4.15 -14.12 13.36
CA VAL A 58 4.14 -12.64 13.25
C VAL A 58 2.70 -12.09 13.34
N ALA A 59 2.41 -11.11 14.23
CA ALA A 59 1.06 -10.56 14.34
C ALA A 59 0.97 -9.04 14.64
N ALA A 60 0.24 -8.33 13.78
CA ALA A 60 -0.40 -7.04 14.07
C ALA A 60 -1.92 -7.16 13.78
N PRO A 61 -2.82 -6.45 14.49
CA PRO A 61 -4.26 -6.58 14.29
C PRO A 61 -4.72 -6.05 12.91
N PRO A 62 -5.28 -6.89 12.02
CA PRO A 62 -5.64 -6.48 10.65
C PRO A 62 -6.72 -5.40 10.59
N ALA A 63 -7.67 -5.45 11.53
CA ALA A 63 -8.79 -4.50 11.59
C ALA A 63 -8.31 -3.07 11.84
N ILE A 64 -7.40 -2.87 12.80
CA ILE A 64 -6.86 -1.55 13.15
C ILE A 64 -6.10 -0.96 11.96
N ILE A 65 -5.29 -1.80 11.29
CA ILE A 65 -4.52 -1.36 10.11
C ILE A 65 -5.45 -0.99 8.96
N ALA A 66 -6.50 -1.78 8.70
CA ALA A 66 -7.47 -1.48 7.65
C ALA A 66 -8.20 -0.16 7.93
N VAL A 67 -8.68 0.03 9.16
CA VAL A 67 -9.36 1.27 9.58
C VAL A 67 -8.42 2.46 9.43
N ALA A 68 -7.19 2.38 9.93
CA ALA A 68 -6.22 3.47 9.82
C ALA A 68 -5.91 3.81 8.35
N TRP A 69 -5.69 2.80 7.50
CA TRP A 69 -5.48 3.01 6.07
C TRP A 69 -6.69 3.66 5.37
N ILE A 70 -7.91 3.19 5.66
CA ILE A 70 -9.15 3.75 5.08
C ILE A 70 -9.35 5.19 5.54
N VAL A 71 -9.32 5.44 6.86
CA VAL A 71 -9.56 6.77 7.44
C VAL A 71 -8.53 7.79 6.94
N THR A 72 -7.25 7.43 6.92
CA THR A 72 -6.21 8.31 6.36
C THR A 72 -6.38 8.49 4.86
N GLY A 73 -6.76 7.45 4.11
CA GLY A 73 -7.07 7.57 2.69
C GLY A 73 -8.22 8.55 2.41
N LEU A 74 -9.29 8.52 3.22
CA LEU A 74 -10.44 9.42 3.08
C LEU A 74 -10.10 10.90 3.33
N MET A 75 -8.94 11.20 3.92
CA MET A 75 -8.46 12.59 4.06
C MET A 75 -8.29 13.28 2.70
N SER A 76 -8.18 12.54 1.59
CA SER A 76 -8.13 13.09 0.23
C SER A 76 -9.40 13.86 -0.18
N TYR A 77 -10.52 13.64 0.49
CA TYR A 77 -11.78 14.35 0.22
C TYR A 77 -11.93 15.65 1.02
N LEU A 78 -11.02 15.91 1.97
CA LEU A 78 -11.03 17.12 2.76
C LEU A 78 -10.21 18.23 2.07
N PRO A 79 -10.44 19.52 2.42
CA PRO A 79 -9.65 20.62 1.91
C PRO A 79 -8.15 20.49 2.20
N GLU A 80 -7.32 21.38 1.66
CA GLU A 80 -5.91 21.41 2.01
C GLU A 80 -5.71 21.66 3.52
N PRO A 81 -4.72 21.02 4.18
CA PRO A 81 -3.65 20.18 3.62
C PRO A 81 -3.95 18.65 3.65
N TYR A 82 -5.20 18.25 3.87
CA TYR A 82 -5.57 16.86 4.16
C TYR A 82 -5.29 15.90 2.99
N LEU A 83 -5.31 16.40 1.75
CA LEU A 83 -4.93 15.65 0.56
C LEU A 83 -3.50 15.13 0.63
N LEU A 84 -2.54 15.95 1.05
CA LEU A 84 -1.14 15.54 1.20
C LEU A 84 -0.97 14.50 2.31
N LEU A 85 -1.70 14.67 3.41
CA LEU A 85 -1.69 13.71 4.52
C LEU A 85 -2.22 12.33 4.12
N SER A 86 -3.18 12.27 3.18
CA SER A 86 -3.74 11.01 2.68
C SER A 86 -2.69 10.07 2.06
N PHE A 87 -1.62 10.62 1.46
CA PHE A 87 -0.52 9.81 0.92
C PHE A 87 0.25 9.05 2.00
N GLY A 88 0.18 9.50 3.25
CA GLY A 88 0.72 8.83 4.43
C GLY A 88 0.04 7.49 4.76
N ALA A 89 -1.13 7.20 4.18
CA ALA A 89 -1.87 5.96 4.44
C ALA A 89 -1.01 4.70 4.21
N VAL A 90 -0.05 4.75 3.27
CA VAL A 90 0.87 3.64 2.98
C VAL A 90 1.65 3.16 4.20
N VAL A 91 1.92 4.03 5.18
CA VAL A 91 2.68 3.68 6.40
C VAL A 91 1.99 2.57 7.18
N PHE A 92 0.65 2.58 7.24
CA PHE A 92 -0.13 1.55 7.94
C PHE A 92 0.02 0.16 7.29
N LEU A 93 0.33 0.09 5.99
CA LEU A 93 0.55 -1.17 5.28
C LEU A 93 1.96 -1.76 5.52
N VAL A 94 2.90 -1.00 6.08
CA VAL A 94 4.28 -1.46 6.34
C VAL A 94 4.35 -2.74 7.21
N PRO A 95 3.68 -2.84 8.38
CA PRO A 95 3.69 -4.07 9.17
C PRO A 95 3.15 -5.27 8.39
N VAL A 96 2.11 -5.08 7.58
CA VAL A 96 1.54 -6.13 6.72
C VAL A 96 2.54 -6.55 5.65
N GLN A 97 3.21 -5.58 5.02
CA GLN A 97 4.23 -5.87 4.02
C GLN A 97 5.40 -6.66 4.61
N ARG A 98 5.80 -6.35 5.85
CA ARG A 98 6.83 -7.14 6.56
C ARG A 98 6.35 -8.58 6.81
N ALA A 99 5.10 -8.75 7.23
CA ALA A 99 4.51 -10.08 7.41
C ALA A 99 4.44 -10.87 6.10
N ALA A 100 3.99 -10.24 5.00
CA ALA A 100 3.95 -10.86 3.68
C ALA A 100 5.36 -11.27 3.21
N ASN A 101 6.37 -10.40 3.43
CA ASN A 101 7.75 -10.72 3.11
C ASN A 101 8.30 -11.89 3.96
N ALA A 102 7.93 -11.99 5.23
CA ALA A 102 8.33 -13.09 6.10
C ALA A 102 7.70 -14.43 5.66
N ILE A 103 6.41 -14.43 5.33
CA ILE A 103 5.71 -15.58 4.75
C ILE A 103 6.40 -16.02 3.45
N ASN A 104 6.69 -15.07 2.55
CA ASN A 104 7.34 -15.38 1.27
C ASN A 104 8.74 -15.97 1.47
N ALA A 105 9.50 -15.50 2.45
CA ALA A 105 10.82 -16.04 2.77
C ALA A 105 10.75 -17.50 3.27
N GLY A 106 9.71 -17.86 4.02
CA GLY A 106 9.48 -19.24 4.46
C GLY A 106 9.00 -20.17 3.34
N LEU A 107 8.12 -19.69 2.45
CA LEU A 107 7.54 -20.50 1.37
C LEU A 107 8.44 -20.62 0.14
N ALA A 108 9.23 -19.60 -0.17
CA ALA A 108 10.10 -19.56 -1.34
C ALA A 108 11.43 -18.84 -1.02
N PRO A 109 12.35 -19.50 -0.29
CA PRO A 109 13.59 -18.89 0.17
C PRO A 109 14.50 -18.36 -0.95
N ALA A 110 14.45 -19.00 -2.13
CA ALA A 110 15.23 -18.63 -3.30
C ALA A 110 14.59 -17.51 -4.15
N HIS A 111 13.39 -17.02 -3.79
CA HIS A 111 12.72 -15.98 -4.55
C HIS A 111 13.39 -14.62 -4.32
N ASP A 112 13.64 -13.87 -5.40
CA ASP A 112 14.18 -12.52 -5.31
C ASP A 112 13.21 -11.63 -4.54
N ARG A 113 13.72 -11.00 -3.46
CA ARG A 113 12.97 -10.10 -2.60
C ARG A 113 12.75 -8.72 -3.23
N ASN A 114 13.19 -8.53 -4.48
CA ASN A 114 13.12 -7.29 -5.24
C ASN A 114 13.68 -6.11 -4.40
N VAL A 115 14.87 -6.32 -3.85
CA VAL A 115 15.55 -5.36 -2.97
C VAL A 115 16.16 -4.18 -3.73
N GLY A 116 16.36 -4.32 -5.03
CA GLY A 116 16.91 -3.28 -5.90
C GLY A 116 15.85 -2.37 -6.51
N PHE A 117 16.23 -1.15 -6.84
CA PHE A 117 15.42 -0.27 -7.68
C PHE A 117 15.76 -0.50 -9.16
N SER A 118 14.77 -0.82 -9.98
CA SER A 118 14.93 -0.80 -11.43
C SER A 118 15.07 0.64 -11.94
N GLY A 119 15.60 0.82 -13.15
CA GLY A 119 15.68 2.15 -13.78
C GLY A 119 14.32 2.88 -13.82
N TRP A 120 13.22 2.14 -14.02
CA TRP A 120 11.86 2.68 -13.95
C TRP A 120 11.46 3.12 -12.54
N ASN A 121 11.88 2.39 -11.50
CA ASN A 121 11.63 2.82 -10.13
C ASN A 121 12.37 4.13 -9.81
N ILE A 122 13.59 4.28 -10.32
CA ILE A 122 14.38 5.51 -10.17
C ILE A 122 13.71 6.67 -10.94
N ALA A 123 13.30 6.44 -12.19
CA ALA A 123 12.58 7.45 -12.97
C ALA A 123 11.29 7.91 -12.27
N ALA A 124 10.49 6.97 -11.77
CA ALA A 124 9.28 7.28 -11.01
C ALA A 124 9.58 8.00 -9.68
N LEU A 125 10.67 7.64 -9.00
CA LEU A 125 11.11 8.30 -7.77
C LEU A 125 11.47 9.77 -8.04
N VAL A 126 12.28 10.03 -9.07
CA VAL A 126 12.76 11.39 -9.40
C VAL A 126 11.61 12.25 -9.90
N PHE A 127 10.89 11.81 -10.93
CA PHE A 127 9.82 12.59 -11.53
C PHE A 127 8.65 12.79 -10.55
N GLY A 128 8.16 11.69 -9.99
CA GLY A 128 7.03 11.70 -9.08
C GLY A 128 7.32 12.36 -7.74
N GLY A 129 8.53 12.16 -7.20
CA GLY A 129 8.98 12.83 -5.98
C GLY A 129 9.10 14.34 -6.16
N SER A 130 9.63 14.80 -7.30
CA SER A 130 9.73 16.24 -7.61
C SER A 130 8.34 16.86 -7.73
N LEU A 131 7.42 16.21 -8.43
CA LEU A 131 6.04 16.70 -8.57
C LEU A 131 5.34 16.77 -7.21
N PHE A 132 5.49 15.74 -6.36
CA PHE A 132 4.93 15.75 -5.02
C PHE A 132 5.50 16.88 -4.14
N ALA A 133 6.81 17.13 -4.23
CA ALA A 133 7.46 18.22 -3.51
C ALA A 133 6.92 19.60 -3.95
N LEU A 134 6.75 19.81 -5.25
CA LEU A 134 6.15 21.04 -5.78
C LEU A 134 4.70 21.23 -5.30
N SER A 135 3.89 20.16 -5.30
CA SER A 135 2.53 20.21 -4.75
C SER A 135 2.53 20.56 -3.27
N ALA A 136 3.43 19.96 -2.47
CA ALA A 136 3.56 20.27 -1.06
C ALA A 136 3.94 21.74 -0.80
N ILE A 137 4.90 22.27 -1.56
CA ILE A 137 5.28 23.68 -1.50
C ILE A 137 4.10 24.58 -1.87
N GLY A 138 3.36 24.26 -2.93
CA GLY A 138 2.19 25.02 -3.37
C GLY A 138 1.10 25.08 -2.29
N VAL A 139 0.82 23.95 -1.63
CA VAL A 139 -0.13 23.90 -0.51
C VAL A 139 0.36 24.73 0.69
N LEU A 140 1.64 24.64 1.04
CA LEU A 140 2.20 25.42 2.15
C LEU A 140 2.13 26.92 1.88
N ILE A 141 2.49 27.37 0.68
CA ILE A 141 2.40 28.79 0.29
C ILE A 141 0.94 29.25 0.25
N GLY A 142 0.04 28.46 -0.35
CA GLY A 142 -1.38 28.79 -0.44
C GLY A 142 -2.09 28.84 0.92
N SER A 143 -1.64 28.04 1.88
CA SER A 143 -2.19 28.03 3.24
C SER A 143 -1.86 29.31 4.04
N GLN A 144 -0.80 30.03 3.68
CA GLN A 144 -0.41 31.30 4.33
C GLN A 144 -1.20 32.51 3.81
N GLN A 145 -1.94 32.37 2.71
CA GLN A 145 -2.65 33.46 2.04
C GLN A 145 -4.18 33.46 2.28
N ARG A 146 -4.70 32.51 3.06
CA ARG A 146 -6.11 32.43 3.47
C ARG A 146 -6.25 32.75 4.96
#